data_AF-A0AAW5N8L0-F1
#
_entry.id   AF-A0AAW5N8L0-F1
#
_cell.length_a   1.000
_cell.length_b   1.000
_cell.length_c   1.000
_cell.angle_alpha   90.00
_cell.angle_beta   90.00
_cell.angle_gamma   90.00
#
_symmetry.space_group_name_H-M   'P 1'
#
loop_
_entity.id
_entity.type
_entity.pdbx_description
1 polymer ?
#
loop_
_entity_poly.entity_id
_entity_poly.type
_entity_poly.pdbx_seq_one_letter_code
_entity_poly.pdbx_strand_id
1 'polypeptide(L)'
;MEYKIAIEETLRRVVEVEAESPSLAVCRTEDEYNREEHVLTANDFISVNIMLAPEDKEAQEYLNNSTFRSFVERRFSDSSADIPLEDKVRLAFGSLNNAIHDFYRQGDNLPAEEKEIWLLYRCDAWLSTSSMELVAPFSSKEAVTDYLAGNRKRFRLTQWDLDFFRENNQTQRGSSNYIAFSHSLDPAPEPQPADTDDAFYKKPFRCDCTVLTRYELENLSYPFRTKNTDDETMRKIVRRMHRKMKERINAGDDETSDMEVIRLEEMDEAAAHFNVPYYEDLQE
;
A
#
# COMPACT_ATOMS: atom_id res chain seq x y z
N MET A 1 30.57 -7.42 14.10
CA MET A 1 30.17 -7.63 15.51
C MET A 1 29.86 -9.10 15.67
N GLU A 2 30.08 -9.67 16.85
CA GLU A 2 29.83 -11.10 17.10
C GLU A 2 28.45 -11.25 17.74
N TYR A 3 27.62 -12.10 17.14
CA TYR A 3 26.22 -12.31 17.51
C TYR A 3 25.97 -13.75 17.91
N LYS A 4 25.15 -13.95 18.95
CA LYS A 4 24.69 -15.27 19.37
C LYS A 4 23.37 -15.60 18.69
N ILE A 5 23.38 -16.58 17.80
CA ILE A 5 22.19 -17.06 17.10
C ILE A 5 21.76 -18.40 17.67
N ALA A 6 20.50 -18.51 18.07
CA ALA A 6 19.88 -19.74 18.52
C ALA A 6 19.25 -20.48 17.34
N ILE A 7 19.60 -21.75 17.18
CA ILE A 7 18.95 -22.73 16.32
C ILE A 7 18.09 -23.62 17.24
N GLU A 8 16.78 -23.48 17.14
CA GLU A 8 15.80 -24.22 17.93
C GLU A 8 15.04 -25.20 17.03
N GLU A 9 15.25 -26.50 17.27
CA GLU A 9 14.50 -27.63 16.72
C GLU A 9 13.81 -28.39 17.88
N THR A 10 13.91 -29.74 17.90
CA THR A 10 13.74 -30.53 19.13
C THR A 10 14.77 -30.16 20.21
N LEU A 11 15.97 -29.75 19.78
CA LEU A 11 17.08 -29.31 20.63
C LEU A 11 17.44 -27.85 20.33
N ARG A 12 18.07 -27.18 21.30
CA ARG A 12 18.54 -25.79 21.18
C ARG A 12 20.06 -25.75 21.12
N ARG A 13 20.61 -25.09 20.11
CA ARG A 13 22.05 -24.78 19.99
C ARG A 13 22.24 -23.29 19.77
N VAL A 14 23.23 -22.71 20.43
CA VAL A 14 23.64 -21.32 20.22
C VAL A 14 24.98 -21.31 19.50
N VAL A 15 25.07 -20.57 18.40
CA VAL A 15 26.28 -20.38 17.61
C VAL A 15 26.68 -18.91 17.63
N GLU A 16 27.98 -18.65 17.61
CA GLU A 16 28.55 -17.31 17.55
C GLU A 16 28.92 -17.00 16.10
N VAL A 17 28.36 -15.91 15.56
CA VAL A 17 28.48 -15.55 14.15
C VAL A 17 28.89 -14.08 14.04
N GLU A 18 29.95 -13.81 13.28
CA GLU A 18 30.32 -12.45 12.96
C GLU A 18 29.44 -11.89 11.83
N ALA A 19 28.77 -10.77 12.06
CA ALA A 19 28.01 -10.04 11.06
C ALA A 19 27.96 -8.53 11.34
N GLU A 20 27.38 -7.77 10.40
CA GLU A 20 27.18 -6.33 10.54
C GLU A 20 25.89 -5.97 11.28
N SER A 21 24.92 -6.90 11.32
CA SER A 21 23.64 -6.74 12.03
C SER A 21 23.09 -8.10 12.47
N PRO A 22 22.17 -8.14 13.45
CA PRO A 22 21.51 -9.37 13.89
C PRO A 22 20.81 -10.13 12.76
N SER A 23 20.13 -9.40 11.87
CA SER A 23 19.43 -10.01 10.71
C SER A 23 20.41 -10.69 9.76
N LEU A 24 21.58 -10.09 9.51
CA LEU A 24 22.61 -10.70 8.66
C LEU A 24 23.27 -11.92 9.33
N ALA A 25 23.42 -11.90 10.66
CA ALA A 25 23.90 -13.07 11.40
C ALA A 25 22.92 -14.25 11.30
N VAL A 26 21.62 -13.97 11.35
CA VAL A 26 20.56 -14.98 11.20
C VAL A 26 20.56 -15.56 9.80
N CYS A 27 20.55 -14.73 8.75
CA CYS A 27 20.61 -15.22 7.37
C CYS A 27 21.87 -16.07 7.10
N ARG A 28 23.04 -15.68 7.63
CA ARG A 28 24.25 -16.49 7.53
C ARG A 28 24.08 -17.85 8.22
N THR A 29 23.50 -17.85 9.41
CA THR A 29 23.26 -19.09 10.16
C THR A 29 22.25 -19.98 9.44
N GLU A 30 21.21 -19.43 8.81
CA GLU A 30 20.28 -20.15 7.95
C GLU A 30 20.99 -20.78 6.75
N ASP A 31 21.88 -20.04 6.07
CA ASP A 31 22.67 -20.56 4.95
C ASP A 31 23.64 -21.67 5.37
N GLU A 32 24.25 -21.56 6.56
CA GLU A 32 25.11 -22.60 7.15
C GLU A 32 24.30 -23.84 7.56
N TYR A 33 23.12 -23.63 8.13
CA TYR A 33 22.19 -24.69 8.48
C TYR A 33 21.71 -25.46 7.24
N ASN A 34 21.33 -24.74 6.17
CA ASN A 34 20.93 -25.32 4.89
C ASN A 34 22.07 -26.09 4.18
N ARG A 35 23.32 -25.77 4.50
CA ARG A 35 24.52 -26.51 4.05
C ARG A 35 24.87 -27.71 4.93
N GLU A 36 24.02 -28.03 5.91
CA GLU A 36 24.23 -29.11 6.88
C GLU A 36 25.50 -28.91 7.75
N GLU A 37 25.97 -27.66 7.91
CA GLU A 37 27.12 -27.35 8.77
C GLU A 37 26.72 -27.36 10.25
N HIS A 38 25.44 -27.08 10.51
CA HIS A 38 24.82 -27.12 11.85
C HIS A 38 23.74 -28.20 11.94
N VAL A 39 24.09 -29.46 11.64
CA VAL A 39 23.15 -30.59 11.83
C VAL A 39 23.06 -30.95 13.31
N LEU A 40 21.86 -30.85 13.88
CA LEU A 40 21.59 -31.26 15.27
C LEU A 40 21.11 -32.72 15.34
N THR A 41 20.24 -33.16 14.41
CA THR A 41 19.87 -34.58 14.22
C THR A 41 19.51 -34.88 12.76
N ALA A 42 19.54 -36.16 12.35
CA ALA A 42 19.25 -36.58 10.97
C ALA A 42 17.76 -36.52 10.56
N ASN A 43 16.86 -36.09 11.46
CA ASN A 43 15.41 -36.27 11.29
C ASN A 43 14.58 -34.98 11.33
N ASP A 44 15.17 -33.80 11.53
CA ASP A 44 14.40 -32.58 11.79
C ASP A 44 14.68 -31.50 10.73
N PHE A 45 13.82 -31.45 9.70
CA PHE A 45 13.63 -30.28 8.82
C PHE A 45 12.24 -29.65 8.99
N ILE A 46 11.54 -29.99 10.08
CA ILE A 46 10.17 -29.54 10.36
C ILE A 46 10.22 -28.65 11.60
N SER A 47 9.83 -27.38 11.44
CA SER A 47 9.73 -26.38 12.52
C SER A 47 11.06 -25.92 13.14
N VAL A 48 12.10 -25.72 12.32
CA VAL A 48 13.36 -25.08 12.73
C VAL A 48 13.14 -23.58 12.92
N ASN A 49 13.55 -23.03 14.07
CA ASN A 49 13.53 -21.60 14.33
C ASN A 49 14.97 -21.10 14.54
N ILE A 50 15.46 -20.30 13.59
CA ILE A 50 16.79 -19.69 13.64
C ILE A 50 16.59 -18.21 13.93
N MET A 51 17.04 -17.76 15.10
CA MET A 51 16.79 -16.39 15.56
C MET A 51 17.89 -15.89 16.50
N LEU A 52 17.95 -14.58 16.70
CA LEU A 52 18.87 -13.98 17.68
C LEU A 52 18.56 -14.54 19.06
N ALA A 53 19.60 -15.05 19.72
CA ALA A 53 19.46 -15.67 21.02
C ALA A 53 19.09 -14.61 22.08
N PRO A 54 18.16 -14.89 23.00
CA PRO A 54 17.88 -13.97 24.11
C PRO A 54 19.12 -13.64 24.94
N GLU A 55 20.12 -14.52 24.99
CA GLU A 55 21.40 -14.31 25.68
C GLU A 55 22.37 -13.40 24.92
N ASP A 56 22.05 -13.02 23.68
CA ASP A 56 22.83 -12.05 22.93
C ASP A 56 22.78 -10.68 23.61
N LYS A 57 23.88 -9.93 23.51
CA LYS A 57 23.98 -8.61 24.14
C LYS A 57 22.96 -7.63 23.54
N GLU A 58 22.80 -7.63 22.23
CA GLU A 58 21.86 -6.75 21.55
C GLU A 58 20.42 -7.16 21.87
N ALA A 59 20.12 -8.46 21.93
CA ALA A 59 18.83 -8.98 22.37
C ALA A 59 18.46 -8.51 23.79
N GLN A 60 19.39 -8.59 24.74
CA GLN A 60 19.18 -8.11 26.11
C GLN A 60 18.97 -6.60 26.18
N GLU A 61 19.67 -5.81 25.37
CA GLU A 61 19.45 -4.37 25.30
C GLU A 61 18.00 -4.04 24.87
N TYR A 62 17.46 -4.78 23.91
CA TYR A 62 16.06 -4.63 23.48
C TYR A 62 15.05 -5.10 24.53
N LEU A 63 15.24 -6.28 25.11
CA LEU A 63 14.33 -6.83 26.11
C LEU A 63 14.26 -5.95 27.38
N ASN A 64 15.33 -5.22 27.69
CA ASN A 64 15.39 -4.27 28.81
C ASN A 64 14.95 -2.84 28.44
N ASN A 65 14.70 -2.56 27.15
CA ASN A 65 14.28 -1.24 26.68
C ASN A 65 12.77 -1.02 26.93
N SER A 66 12.42 0.01 27.69
CA SER A 66 11.02 0.31 28.04
C SER A 66 10.16 0.71 26.84
N THR A 67 10.74 1.39 25.85
CA THR A 67 10.06 1.77 24.60
C THR A 67 9.77 0.53 23.75
N PHE A 68 10.76 -0.35 23.60
CA PHE A 68 10.58 -1.63 22.90
C PHE A 68 9.52 -2.51 23.57
N ARG A 69 9.57 -2.61 24.91
CA ARG A 69 8.56 -3.33 25.68
C ARG A 69 7.16 -2.78 25.45
N SER A 70 7.00 -1.46 25.47
CA SER A 70 5.70 -0.81 25.22
C SER A 70 5.19 -1.06 23.80
N PHE A 71 6.09 -1.10 22.83
CA PHE A 71 5.79 -1.46 21.43
C PHE A 71 5.25 -2.90 21.32
N VAL A 72 5.94 -3.86 21.96
CA VAL A 72 5.51 -5.27 21.97
C VAL A 72 4.16 -5.43 22.69
N GLU A 73 4.00 -4.79 23.85
CA GLU A 73 2.75 -4.85 24.64
C GLU A 73 1.56 -4.28 23.85
N ARG A 74 1.74 -3.17 23.11
CA ARG A 74 0.70 -2.60 22.25
C ARG A 74 0.27 -3.57 21.15
N ARG A 75 1.20 -4.29 20.55
CA ARG A 75 0.89 -5.25 19.47
C ARG A 75 0.21 -6.51 20.00
N PHE A 76 0.53 -6.90 21.24
CA PHE A 76 0.05 -8.12 21.90
C PHE A 76 -1.29 -7.96 22.64
N SER A 77 -1.96 -6.79 22.57
CA SER A 77 -3.10 -6.30 23.38
C SER A 77 -4.30 -7.23 23.72
N ASP A 78 -4.29 -8.50 23.33
CA ASP A 78 -5.39 -9.46 23.45
C ASP A 78 -5.32 -10.43 24.65
N SER A 79 -4.30 -10.37 25.50
CA SER A 79 -4.14 -11.37 26.58
C SER A 79 -3.98 -10.74 27.98
N SER A 80 -4.91 -11.05 28.89
CA SER A 80 -4.84 -10.74 30.32
C SER A 80 -3.87 -11.66 31.10
N ALA A 81 -3.13 -12.52 30.41
CA ALA A 81 -2.21 -13.46 31.02
C ALA A 81 -0.84 -12.78 31.24
N ASP A 82 -0.25 -13.05 32.41
CA ASP A 82 1.12 -12.61 32.74
C ASP A 82 2.13 -13.49 32.01
N ILE A 83 2.34 -13.18 30.74
CA ILE A 83 3.25 -13.88 29.84
C ILE A 83 4.59 -13.11 29.80
N PRO A 84 5.75 -13.80 29.89
CA PRO A 84 7.06 -13.19 29.73
C PRO A 84 7.19 -12.39 28.43
N LEU A 85 8.00 -11.32 28.44
CA LEU A 85 8.15 -10.45 27.27
C LEU A 85 8.68 -11.20 26.04
N GLU A 86 9.60 -12.14 26.23
CA GLU A 86 10.16 -12.98 25.16
C GLU A 86 9.07 -13.80 24.47
N ASP A 87 8.16 -14.39 25.25
CA ASP A 87 7.05 -15.17 24.72
C ASP A 87 6.02 -14.26 24.01
N LYS A 88 5.79 -13.04 24.52
CA LYS A 88 4.96 -12.04 23.84
C LYS A 88 5.55 -11.65 22.50
N VAL A 89 6.87 -11.46 22.42
CA VAL A 89 7.60 -11.18 21.18
C VAL A 89 7.41 -12.32 20.19
N ARG A 90 7.62 -13.57 20.62
CA ARG A 90 7.44 -14.76 19.79
C ARG A 90 6.00 -14.88 19.27
N LEU A 91 5.01 -14.66 20.14
CA LEU A 91 3.59 -14.77 19.77
C LEU A 91 3.12 -13.64 18.86
N ALA A 92 3.58 -12.41 19.07
CA ALA A 92 3.13 -11.24 18.30
C ALA A 92 3.88 -11.04 16.99
N PHE A 93 5.16 -11.41 16.92
CA PHE A 93 6.06 -11.10 15.79
C PHE A 93 6.74 -12.33 15.18
N GLY A 94 6.53 -13.52 15.75
CA GLY A 94 7.17 -14.76 15.34
C GLY A 94 8.59 -14.94 15.89
N SER A 95 9.39 -13.87 15.94
CA SER A 95 10.76 -13.90 16.46
C SER A 95 11.21 -12.54 17.01
N LEU A 96 12.30 -12.54 17.78
CA LEU A 96 12.90 -11.31 18.31
C LEU A 96 13.47 -10.41 17.21
N ASN A 97 14.04 -10.99 16.15
CA ASN A 97 14.56 -10.24 15.02
C ASN A 97 13.46 -9.50 14.27
N ASN A 98 12.32 -10.16 14.05
CA ASN A 98 11.17 -9.53 13.41
C ASN A 98 10.66 -8.36 14.25
N ALA A 99 10.59 -8.54 15.57
CA ALA A 99 10.19 -7.46 16.48
C ALA A 99 11.18 -6.29 16.47
N ILE A 100 12.51 -6.55 16.49
CA ILE A 100 13.54 -5.51 16.41
C ILE A 100 13.48 -4.78 15.07
N HIS A 101 13.37 -5.52 13.97
CA HIS A 101 13.23 -4.97 12.63
C HIS A 101 11.99 -4.07 12.51
N ASP A 102 10.84 -4.52 12.99
CA ASP A 102 9.60 -3.75 12.95
C ASP A 102 9.63 -2.56 13.92
N PHE A 103 10.32 -2.68 15.04
CA PHE A 103 10.58 -1.58 15.95
C PHE A 103 11.42 -0.48 15.30
N TYR A 104 12.49 -0.84 14.57
CA TYR A 104 13.27 0.12 13.79
C TYR A 104 12.48 0.71 12.63
N ARG A 105 11.66 -0.10 11.94
CA ARG A 105 10.75 0.39 10.91
C ARG A 105 9.78 1.43 11.48
N GLN A 106 9.33 1.27 12.73
CA GLN A 106 8.54 2.27 13.46
C GLN A 106 9.36 3.40 14.08
N GLY A 107 10.68 3.25 14.24
CA GLY A 107 11.59 4.33 14.65
C GLY A 107 11.91 5.28 13.50
N ASP A 108 12.14 4.73 12.31
CA ASP A 108 12.33 5.49 11.05
C ASP A 108 11.00 5.97 10.46
N ASN A 109 9.91 5.25 10.75
CA ASN A 109 8.54 5.72 10.57
C ASN A 109 7.87 5.80 11.94
N LEU A 110 8.27 6.74 12.79
CA LEU A 110 7.26 7.34 13.64
C LEU A 110 6.32 7.99 12.63
N PRO A 111 5.07 7.51 12.42
CA PRO A 111 4.10 8.49 11.98
C PRO A 111 4.14 9.50 13.12
N ALA A 112 4.59 10.73 12.85
CA ALA A 112 4.06 11.86 13.59
C ALA A 112 2.58 11.54 13.70
N GLU A 113 2.08 11.24 14.93
CA GLU A 113 0.74 10.72 15.20
C GLU A 113 -0.13 11.09 14.02
N GLU A 114 -0.60 10.16 13.18
CA GLU A 114 -1.38 10.53 12.00
C GLU A 114 -2.53 11.38 12.54
N LYS A 115 -2.35 12.70 12.49
CA LYS A 115 -3.20 13.64 13.20
C LYS A 115 -4.34 13.79 12.24
N GLU A 116 -5.25 12.84 12.40
CA GLU A 116 -6.44 12.73 11.61
C GLU A 116 -7.29 13.94 11.96
N ILE A 117 -7.37 14.87 11.02
CA ILE A 117 -8.29 16.00 11.10
C ILE A 117 -9.62 15.55 10.53
N TRP A 118 -10.65 15.88 11.27
CA TRP A 118 -12.03 15.69 10.86
C TRP A 118 -12.57 17.00 10.30
N LEU A 119 -12.93 17.00 9.03
CA LEU A 119 -13.49 18.17 8.35
C LEU A 119 -15.00 18.01 8.23
N LEU A 120 -15.76 18.95 8.82
CA LEU A 120 -17.21 19.01 8.71
C LEU A 120 -17.61 19.90 7.53
N TYR A 121 -18.42 19.37 6.63
CA TYR A 121 -18.97 20.08 5.48
C TYR A 121 -20.49 20.18 5.58
N ARG A 122 -21.06 21.23 4.98
CA ARG A 122 -22.47 21.35 4.67
C ARG A 122 -22.67 20.96 3.21
N CYS A 123 -23.68 20.16 2.93
CA CYS A 123 -24.08 19.74 1.58
C CYS A 123 -25.60 19.86 1.41
N ASP A 124 -26.06 19.94 0.16
CA ASP A 124 -27.48 20.06 -0.20
C ASP A 124 -28.21 18.70 -0.24
N ALA A 125 -27.48 17.60 -0.47
CA ALA A 125 -28.03 16.26 -0.57
C ALA A 125 -27.11 15.18 0.04
N TRP A 126 -27.66 13.98 0.22
CA TRP A 126 -26.94 12.82 0.71
C TRP A 126 -25.80 12.45 -0.24
N LEU A 127 -24.59 12.21 0.30
CA LEU A 127 -23.35 11.95 -0.48
C LEU A 127 -23.01 12.98 -1.59
N SER A 128 -23.58 14.18 -1.55
CA SER A 128 -23.30 15.23 -2.53
C SER A 128 -21.94 15.86 -2.27
N THR A 129 -20.96 15.58 -3.14
CA THR A 129 -19.61 16.17 -3.12
C THR A 129 -19.49 17.46 -3.93
N SER A 130 -20.44 17.71 -4.84
CA SER A 130 -20.44 18.90 -5.71
C SER A 130 -20.82 20.20 -4.99
N SER A 131 -21.57 20.10 -3.89
CA SER A 131 -22.14 21.25 -3.17
C SER A 131 -21.57 21.41 -1.76
N MET A 132 -20.35 20.91 -1.53
CA MET A 132 -19.73 20.90 -0.21
C MET A 132 -19.14 22.26 0.17
N GLU A 133 -19.63 22.79 1.29
CA GLU A 133 -19.07 23.98 1.94
C GLU A 133 -18.45 23.61 3.27
N LEU A 134 -17.15 23.92 3.46
CA LEU A 134 -16.45 23.65 4.71
C LEU A 134 -17.06 24.48 5.86
N VAL A 135 -17.43 23.80 6.94
CA VAL A 135 -17.95 24.42 8.16
C VAL A 135 -16.81 24.68 9.13
N ALA A 136 -16.06 23.64 9.50
CA ALA A 136 -14.93 23.74 10.43
C ALA A 136 -14.07 22.45 10.44
N PRO A 137 -12.77 22.57 10.78
CA PRO A 137 -11.91 21.43 11.11
C PRO A 137 -11.98 21.06 12.60
N PHE A 138 -11.76 19.78 12.90
CA PHE A 138 -11.80 19.20 14.25
C PHE A 138 -10.67 18.18 14.46
N SER A 139 -10.28 17.99 15.71
CA SER A 139 -9.21 17.06 16.09
C SER A 139 -9.67 15.61 16.26
N SER A 140 -10.98 15.35 16.29
CA SER A 140 -11.54 14.00 16.39
C SER A 140 -13.01 13.97 15.96
N LYS A 141 -13.54 12.77 15.68
CA LYS A 141 -14.96 12.56 15.36
C LYS A 141 -15.90 12.95 16.52
N GLU A 142 -15.48 12.71 17.76
CA GLU A 142 -16.23 13.11 18.96
C GLU A 142 -16.37 14.62 19.02
N ALA A 143 -15.30 15.36 18.72
CA ALA A 143 -15.34 16.82 18.69
C ALA A 143 -16.32 17.36 17.63
N VAL A 144 -16.41 16.71 16.46
CA VAL A 144 -17.43 17.04 15.44
C VAL A 144 -18.84 16.80 15.99
N THR A 145 -19.05 15.65 16.62
CA THR A 145 -20.35 15.24 17.16
C THR A 145 -20.80 16.19 18.28
N ASP A 146 -19.90 16.55 19.19
CA ASP A 146 -20.15 17.50 20.27
C ASP A 146 -20.45 18.90 19.74
N TYR A 147 -19.75 19.33 18.69
CA TYR A 147 -20.03 20.59 18.01
C TYR A 147 -21.44 20.61 17.42
N LEU A 148 -21.85 19.55 16.72
CA LEU A 148 -23.20 19.44 16.16
C LEU A 148 -24.27 19.39 17.25
N ALA A 149 -24.04 18.63 18.33
CA ALA A 149 -24.95 18.54 19.47
C ALA A 149 -25.12 19.90 20.17
N GLY A 150 -24.02 20.62 20.41
CA GLY A 150 -24.02 21.96 21.00
C GLY A 150 -24.72 23.00 20.11
N ASN A 151 -24.64 22.84 18.78
CA ASN A 151 -25.22 23.77 17.80
C ASN A 151 -26.53 23.26 17.18
N ARG A 152 -27.19 22.25 17.76
CA ARG A 152 -28.41 21.63 17.22
C ARG A 152 -29.51 22.61 16.80
N LYS A 153 -29.72 23.69 17.56
CA LYS A 153 -30.72 24.73 17.25
C LYS A 153 -30.35 25.56 16.02
N ARG A 154 -29.06 25.85 15.87
CA ARG A 154 -28.51 26.60 14.73
C ARG A 154 -28.62 25.80 13.45
N PHE A 155 -28.32 24.50 13.52
CA PHE A 155 -28.33 23.59 12.37
C PHE A 155 -29.67 22.88 12.15
N ARG A 156 -30.68 23.15 12.99
CA ARG A 156 -32.01 22.54 12.94
C ARG A 156 -31.96 20.99 12.98
N LEU A 157 -31.05 20.45 13.76
CA LEU A 157 -30.83 19.01 13.90
C LEU A 157 -31.72 18.42 15.00
N THR A 158 -32.31 17.27 14.73
CA THR A 158 -33.01 16.44 15.71
C THR A 158 -32.05 15.49 16.42
N GLN A 159 -32.50 14.86 17.51
CA GLN A 159 -31.70 13.83 18.18
C GLN A 159 -31.40 12.66 17.23
N TRP A 160 -32.37 12.28 16.41
CA TRP A 160 -32.20 11.24 15.39
C TRP A 160 -31.09 11.60 14.40
N ASP A 161 -30.99 12.85 13.95
CA ASP A 161 -29.93 13.28 13.03
C ASP A 161 -28.53 13.16 13.64
N LEU A 162 -28.41 13.43 14.95
CA LEU A 162 -27.15 13.29 15.69
C LEU A 162 -26.77 11.82 15.89
N ASP A 163 -27.74 10.97 16.24
CA ASP A 163 -27.50 9.54 16.40
C ASP A 163 -27.13 8.90 15.06
N PHE A 164 -27.84 9.28 13.99
CA PHE A 164 -27.56 8.85 12.63
C PHE A 164 -26.19 9.35 12.14
N PHE A 165 -25.79 10.58 12.47
CA PHE A 165 -24.45 11.12 12.16
C PHE A 165 -23.33 10.35 12.85
N ARG A 166 -23.52 9.90 14.10
CA ARG A 166 -22.50 9.10 14.81
C ARG A 166 -22.17 7.80 14.08
N GLU A 167 -23.18 7.17 13.49
CA GLU A 167 -23.03 5.91 12.76
C GLU A 167 -22.53 6.13 11.33
N ASN A 168 -23.00 7.17 10.64
CA ASN A 168 -22.82 7.32 9.20
C ASN A 168 -21.91 8.49 8.78
N ASN A 169 -21.35 9.25 9.74
CA ASN A 169 -20.62 10.51 9.51
C ASN A 169 -21.38 11.56 8.70
N GLN A 170 -22.69 11.40 8.55
CA GLN A 170 -23.53 12.29 7.77
C GLN A 170 -24.93 12.36 8.38
N THR A 171 -25.52 13.56 8.43
CA THR A 171 -26.93 13.74 8.81
C THR A 171 -27.83 13.47 7.62
N GLN A 172 -29.00 12.89 7.83
CA GLN A 172 -29.92 12.58 6.75
C GLN A 172 -31.32 13.09 7.05
N ARG A 173 -31.59 14.38 6.81
CA ARG A 173 -32.93 14.99 6.70
C ARG A 173 -32.80 16.51 6.61
N GLY A 174 -33.53 17.10 5.66
CA GLY A 174 -33.65 18.55 5.49
C GLY A 174 -33.12 19.05 4.16
N SER A 175 -33.17 20.37 3.96
CA SER A 175 -32.58 21.07 2.80
C SER A 175 -31.07 21.28 2.92
N SER A 176 -30.48 20.90 4.06
CA SER A 176 -29.06 21.05 4.34
C SER A 176 -28.62 19.89 5.19
N ASN A 177 -27.69 19.09 4.67
CA ASN A 177 -27.06 17.96 5.33
C ASN A 177 -25.65 18.34 5.75
N TYR A 178 -25.12 17.63 6.75
CA TYR A 178 -23.75 17.79 7.23
C TYR A 178 -23.04 16.46 7.10
N ILE A 179 -21.84 16.47 6.52
CA ILE A 179 -21.00 15.29 6.30
C ILE A 179 -19.61 15.55 6.84
N ALA A 180 -18.99 14.56 7.46
CA ALA A 180 -17.62 14.65 7.94
C ALA A 180 -16.72 13.62 7.28
N PHE A 181 -15.53 14.08 6.87
CA PHE A 181 -14.45 13.23 6.39
C PHE A 181 -13.27 13.33 7.32
N SER A 182 -12.54 12.24 7.41
CA SER A 182 -11.27 12.19 8.10
C SER A 182 -10.13 12.28 7.09
N HIS A 183 -9.13 13.09 7.42
CA HIS A 183 -7.97 13.33 6.58
C HIS A 183 -6.72 13.38 7.43
N SER A 184 -5.63 12.78 6.97
CA SER A 184 -4.32 12.97 7.58
C SER A 184 -3.86 14.42 7.37
N LEU A 185 -3.25 15.04 8.39
CA LEU A 185 -2.71 16.41 8.31
C LEU A 185 -1.58 16.55 7.30
N ASP A 186 -0.78 15.49 7.16
CA ASP A 186 0.36 15.39 6.26
C ASP A 186 0.29 14.03 5.56
N PRO A 187 -0.69 13.82 4.66
CA PRO A 187 -0.77 12.54 3.95
C PRO A 187 0.52 12.36 3.16
N ALA A 188 1.14 11.18 3.27
CA ALA A 188 2.28 10.86 2.43
C ALA A 188 1.88 11.12 0.96
N PRO A 189 2.80 11.66 0.13
CA PRO A 189 2.53 11.79 -1.29
C PRO A 189 2.04 10.44 -1.80
N GLU A 190 0.91 10.41 -2.52
CA GLU A 190 0.47 9.18 -3.17
C GLU A 190 1.68 8.59 -3.91
N PRO A 191 2.04 7.32 -3.65
CA PRO A 191 3.23 6.73 -4.23
C PRO A 191 3.14 6.85 -5.74
N GLN A 192 3.91 7.77 -6.31
CA GLN A 192 4.08 7.83 -7.74
C GLN A 192 4.83 6.56 -8.14
N PRO A 193 4.41 5.87 -9.21
CA PRO A 193 5.14 4.70 -9.68
C PRO A 193 6.62 5.05 -9.86
N ALA A 194 7.50 4.19 -9.39
CA ALA A 194 8.94 4.46 -9.32
C ALA A 194 9.50 4.94 -10.67
N ASP A 195 10.27 6.05 -10.62
CA ASP A 195 10.82 6.82 -11.75
C ASP A 195 11.80 6.03 -12.67
N THR A 196 11.99 4.74 -12.42
CA THR A 196 12.81 3.84 -13.25
C THR A 196 12.04 3.19 -14.39
N ASP A 197 10.71 3.05 -14.26
CA ASP A 197 9.83 2.51 -15.30
C ASP A 197 9.44 3.58 -16.35
N ASP A 198 9.70 4.85 -16.04
CA ASP A 198 9.28 6.01 -16.82
C ASP A 198 9.93 6.05 -18.20
N ALA A 199 11.22 5.74 -18.31
CA ALA A 199 11.92 5.73 -19.61
C ALA A 199 11.45 4.58 -20.53
N PHE A 200 11.00 3.46 -19.96
CA PHE A 200 10.47 2.32 -20.72
C PHE A 200 9.04 2.60 -21.20
N TYR A 201 8.18 3.10 -20.30
CA TYR A 201 6.77 3.36 -20.60
C TYR A 201 6.53 4.64 -21.40
N LYS A 202 7.28 5.72 -21.12
CA LYS A 202 7.20 7.01 -21.84
C LYS A 202 8.02 7.06 -23.12
N LYS A 203 8.67 5.95 -23.50
CA LYS A 203 9.41 5.86 -24.76
C LYS A 203 8.50 6.16 -25.96
N PRO A 204 8.75 7.23 -26.74
CA PRO A 204 7.90 7.58 -27.86
C PRO A 204 8.20 6.73 -29.09
N PHE A 205 7.19 6.07 -29.62
CA PHE A 205 7.20 5.39 -30.92
C PHE A 205 6.50 6.27 -31.94
N ARG A 206 7.15 6.53 -33.08
CA ARG A 206 6.68 7.51 -34.08
C ARG A 206 6.49 6.87 -35.46
N CYS A 207 5.41 7.27 -36.13
CA CYS A 207 5.19 7.06 -37.56
C CYS A 207 4.60 8.35 -38.13
N ASP A 208 5.37 9.06 -38.96
CA ASP A 208 5.02 10.39 -39.47
C ASP A 208 4.58 11.36 -38.36
N CYS A 209 3.32 11.79 -38.35
CA CYS A 209 2.75 12.67 -37.32
C CYS A 209 2.15 11.93 -36.12
N THR A 210 2.09 10.60 -36.16
CA THR A 210 1.46 9.78 -35.13
C THR A 210 2.50 9.33 -34.10
N VAL A 211 2.21 9.59 -32.82
CA VAL A 211 3.04 9.20 -31.68
C VAL A 211 2.22 8.30 -30.75
N LEU A 212 2.86 7.25 -30.26
CA LEU A 212 2.31 6.35 -29.25
C LEU A 212 3.41 5.98 -28.24
N THR A 213 3.03 5.88 -26.98
CA THR A 213 3.86 5.36 -25.90
C THR A 213 3.24 4.09 -25.33
N ARG A 214 4.03 3.29 -24.62
CA ARG A 214 3.48 2.16 -23.87
C ARG A 214 2.53 2.64 -22.78
N TYR A 215 2.88 3.74 -22.12
CA TYR A 215 2.05 4.41 -21.13
C TYR A 215 0.63 4.68 -21.65
N GLU A 216 0.48 5.15 -22.89
CA GLU A 216 -0.84 5.41 -23.45
C GLU A 216 -1.67 4.13 -23.69
N LEU A 217 -1.04 3.00 -24.02
CA LEU A 217 -1.75 1.71 -24.16
C LEU A 217 -2.13 1.11 -22.80
N GLU A 218 -1.30 1.30 -21.78
CA GLU A 218 -1.57 0.79 -20.41
C GLU A 218 -2.52 1.70 -19.62
N ASN A 219 -2.88 2.88 -20.13
CA ASN A 219 -3.86 3.81 -19.53
C ASN A 219 -5.16 3.93 -20.34
N LEU A 220 -5.39 3.03 -21.30
CA LEU A 220 -6.70 2.88 -21.91
C LEU A 220 -7.73 2.38 -20.88
N SER A 221 -9.01 2.61 -21.14
CA SER A 221 -10.10 2.06 -20.30
C SER A 221 -10.00 0.55 -20.11
N TYR A 222 -9.47 -0.16 -21.13
CA TYR A 222 -9.07 -1.55 -21.06
C TYR A 222 -7.56 -1.64 -21.28
N PRO A 223 -6.75 -1.74 -20.22
CA PRO A 223 -5.31 -1.56 -20.31
C PRO A 223 -4.60 -2.79 -20.86
N PHE A 224 -3.65 -2.55 -21.77
CA PHE A 224 -2.77 -3.59 -22.32
C PHE A 224 -1.53 -3.79 -21.43
N ARG A 225 -0.99 -5.01 -21.41
CA ARG A 225 0.28 -5.32 -20.76
C ARG A 225 1.43 -5.31 -21.77
N THR A 226 2.15 -4.20 -21.83
CA THR A 226 3.24 -3.96 -22.78
C THR A 226 4.62 -4.35 -22.25
N LYS A 227 4.75 -4.76 -20.97
CA LYS A 227 6.02 -5.16 -20.33
C LYS A 227 6.82 -6.21 -21.13
N ASN A 228 6.12 -7.18 -21.73
CA ASN A 228 6.74 -8.24 -22.54
C ASN A 228 6.71 -7.94 -24.05
N THR A 229 6.24 -6.77 -24.44
CA THR A 229 6.14 -6.35 -25.85
C THR A 229 7.40 -5.62 -26.28
N ASP A 230 8.09 -6.18 -27.27
CA ASP A 230 9.31 -5.58 -27.80
C ASP A 230 9.06 -4.25 -28.55
N ASP A 231 10.12 -3.45 -28.69
CA ASP A 231 10.06 -2.16 -29.38
C ASP A 231 9.71 -2.26 -30.88
N GLU A 232 9.95 -3.40 -31.52
CA GLU A 232 9.62 -3.62 -32.94
C GLU A 232 8.11 -3.77 -33.12
N THR A 233 7.48 -4.51 -32.22
CA THR A 233 6.04 -4.72 -32.13
C THR A 233 5.35 -3.40 -31.81
N MET A 234 5.87 -2.63 -30.85
CA MET A 234 5.39 -1.25 -30.62
C MET A 234 5.47 -0.38 -31.89
N ARG A 235 6.58 -0.44 -32.65
CA ARG A 235 6.70 0.31 -33.93
C ARG A 235 5.71 -0.17 -34.99
N LYS A 236 5.39 -1.47 -35.04
CA LYS A 236 4.37 -2.02 -35.94
C LYS A 236 2.97 -1.55 -35.57
N ILE A 237 2.65 -1.48 -34.27
CA ILE A 237 1.39 -0.92 -33.75
C ILE A 237 1.22 0.52 -34.24
N VAL A 238 2.21 1.39 -34.03
CA VAL A 238 2.11 2.81 -34.46
C VAL A 238 1.94 2.95 -35.98
N ARG A 239 2.64 2.13 -36.77
CA ARG A 239 2.50 2.14 -38.24
C ARG A 239 1.10 1.72 -38.69
N ARG A 240 0.54 0.69 -38.05
CA ARG A 240 -0.83 0.23 -38.33
C ARG A 240 -1.85 1.30 -37.98
N MET A 241 -1.73 1.86 -36.78
CA MET A 241 -2.56 2.96 -36.28
C MET A 241 -2.51 4.17 -37.22
N HIS A 242 -1.32 4.63 -37.60
CA HIS A 242 -1.16 5.75 -38.54
C HIS A 242 -1.87 5.50 -39.88
N ARG A 243 -1.67 4.31 -40.47
CA ARG A 243 -2.31 3.94 -41.73
C ARG A 243 -3.83 3.95 -41.62
N LYS A 244 -4.38 3.36 -40.55
CA LYS A 244 -5.82 3.23 -40.34
C LYS A 244 -6.49 4.56 -40.01
N MET A 245 -5.89 5.38 -39.15
CA MET A 245 -6.33 6.75 -38.91
C MET A 245 -6.37 7.56 -40.22
N LYS A 246 -5.33 7.44 -41.07
CA LYS A 246 -5.28 8.12 -42.36
C LYS A 246 -6.33 7.60 -43.36
N GLU A 247 -6.63 6.30 -43.34
CA GLU A 247 -7.72 5.70 -44.12
C GLU A 247 -9.08 6.30 -43.71
N ARG A 248 -9.38 6.36 -42.40
CA ARG A 248 -10.64 6.92 -41.88
C ARG A 248 -10.78 8.42 -42.18
N ILE A 249 -9.71 9.20 -41.98
CA ILE A 249 -9.68 10.64 -42.28
C ILE A 249 -9.92 10.90 -43.78
N ASN A 250 -9.32 10.10 -44.67
CA ASN A 250 -9.49 10.27 -46.11
C ASN A 250 -10.84 9.75 -46.64
N ALA A 251 -11.48 8.84 -45.91
CA ALA A 251 -12.79 8.27 -46.29
C ALA A 251 -13.94 9.26 -46.12
N GLY A 252 -13.72 10.42 -45.48
CA GLY A 252 -14.72 11.46 -45.36
C GLY A 252 -15.86 11.12 -44.40
N ASP A 253 -15.57 10.36 -43.33
CA ASP A 253 -16.46 10.27 -42.15
C ASP A 253 -16.44 11.63 -41.42
N ASP A 254 -16.98 12.64 -42.09
CA ASP A 254 -17.14 14.00 -41.60
C ASP A 254 -18.60 14.18 -41.20
N GLU A 255 -18.90 13.78 -39.96
CA GLU A 255 -19.88 14.48 -39.13
C GLU A 255 -19.62 14.08 -37.67
N THR A 256 -18.83 14.90 -36.97
CA THR A 256 -18.62 14.88 -35.50
C THR A 256 -17.84 13.71 -34.88
N SER A 257 -17.03 12.96 -35.65
CA SER A 257 -16.15 11.97 -35.03
C SER A 257 -15.00 12.67 -34.30
N ASP A 258 -15.03 12.63 -32.97
CA ASP A 258 -13.95 13.13 -32.14
C ASP A 258 -12.65 12.41 -32.53
N MET A 259 -11.66 13.19 -32.99
CA MET A 259 -10.36 12.65 -33.43
C MET A 259 -9.66 11.86 -32.31
N GLU A 260 -9.98 12.18 -31.06
CA GLU A 260 -9.51 11.44 -29.90
C GLU A 260 -10.17 10.06 -29.80
N VAL A 261 -11.47 9.95 -30.08
CA VAL A 261 -12.20 8.67 -30.13
C VAL A 261 -11.64 7.76 -31.22
N ILE A 262 -11.44 8.29 -32.44
CA ILE A 262 -10.81 7.52 -33.53
C ILE A 262 -9.41 7.06 -33.13
N ARG A 263 -8.64 7.92 -32.45
CA ARG A 263 -7.30 7.55 -31.98
C ARG A 263 -7.35 6.41 -30.97
N LEU A 264 -8.25 6.47 -29.99
CA LEU A 264 -8.40 5.44 -28.95
C LEU A 264 -8.85 4.09 -29.54
N GLU A 265 -9.81 4.09 -30.45
CA GLU A 265 -10.25 2.87 -31.16
C GLU A 265 -9.10 2.24 -31.97
N GLU A 266 -8.35 3.06 -32.70
CA GLU A 266 -7.23 2.56 -33.51
C GLU A 266 -6.03 2.13 -32.67
N MET A 267 -5.86 2.68 -31.46
CA MET A 267 -4.88 2.19 -30.49
C MET A 267 -5.23 0.77 -30.03
N ASP A 268 -6.48 0.55 -29.64
CA ASP A 268 -6.98 -0.74 -29.17
C ASP A 268 -6.93 -1.82 -30.27
N GLU A 269 -7.50 -1.53 -31.44
CA GLU A 269 -7.50 -2.46 -32.58
C GLU A 269 -6.08 -2.81 -33.04
N ALA A 270 -5.16 -1.84 -33.05
CA ALA A 270 -3.79 -2.09 -33.47
C ALA A 270 -3.03 -2.93 -32.44
N ALA A 271 -3.18 -2.67 -31.14
CA ALA A 271 -2.52 -3.45 -30.09
C ALA A 271 -3.05 -4.89 -30.03
N ALA A 272 -4.37 -5.08 -30.10
CA ALA A 272 -5.00 -6.39 -30.18
C ALA A 272 -4.55 -7.18 -31.43
N HIS A 273 -4.41 -6.51 -32.59
CA HIS A 273 -3.94 -7.15 -33.82
C HIS A 273 -2.52 -7.74 -33.71
N PHE A 274 -1.68 -7.19 -32.85
CA PHE A 274 -0.32 -7.68 -32.60
C PHE A 274 -0.22 -8.60 -31.37
N ASN A 275 -1.35 -9.11 -30.87
CA ASN A 275 -1.45 -10.00 -29.72
C ASN A 275 -0.82 -9.44 -28.45
N VAL A 276 -0.92 -8.12 -28.24
CA VAL A 276 -0.61 -7.54 -26.93
C VAL A 276 -1.75 -7.95 -25.98
N PRO A 277 -1.48 -8.67 -24.89
CA PRO A 277 -2.53 -9.15 -24.00
C PRO A 277 -3.10 -8.00 -23.16
N TYR A 278 -4.40 -8.09 -22.83
CA TYR A 278 -4.98 -7.25 -21.79
C TYR A 278 -4.53 -7.73 -20.41
N TYR A 279 -4.55 -6.84 -19.41
CA TYR A 279 -4.31 -7.27 -18.01
C TYR A 279 -5.36 -8.29 -17.52
N GLU A 280 -6.58 -8.25 -18.06
CA GLU A 280 -7.68 -9.17 -17.72
C GLU A 280 -7.48 -10.61 -18.25
N ASP A 281 -6.77 -10.78 -19.36
CA ASP A 281 -6.57 -12.09 -20.00
C ASP A 281 -5.54 -12.99 -19.28
N LEU A 282 -4.90 -12.48 -18.24
CA LEU A 282 -3.82 -13.15 -17.51
C LEU A 282 -4.26 -13.78 -16.18
N GLN A 283 -5.57 -13.80 -15.91
CA GLN A 283 -6.15 -14.53 -14.78
C GLN A 283 -6.36 -16.01 -15.16
N GLU A 284 -5.26 -16.79 -15.17
CA GLU A 284 -5.26 -18.25 -15.03
C GLU A 284 -4.21 -18.69 -14.00
#